data_AF-A0A846BZG3-F1
#
_entry.id   AF-A0A846BZG3-F1
#
_cell.length_a   1.000
_cell.length_b   1.000
_cell.length_c   1.000
_cell.angle_alpha   90.00
_cell.angle_beta   90.00
_cell.angle_gamma   90.00
#
_symmetry.space_group_name_H-M   'P 1'
#
loop_
_entity.id
_entity.type
_entity.pdbx_description
1 polymer ?
#
loop_
_entity_poly.entity_id
_entity_poly.type
_entity_poly.pdbx_seq_one_letter_code
_entity_poly.pdbx_strand_id
1 'polypeptide(L)' 'MNLDLDANLIILIIYASLAGAYLLVMPAIVYAYLNTRWYVASSIERVFMYFLMFLFFPGMLVLSPFLNFRPRRRQIEG' A
#
# COMPACT_ATOMS: atom_id res chain seq x y z
N MET A 1 21.98 -32.74 5.70
CA MET A 1 20.89 -31.76 5.49
C MET A 1 20.17 -31.63 6.83
N ASN A 2 20.27 -30.48 7.50
CA ASN A 2 19.59 -30.25 8.77
C ASN A 2 18.18 -29.77 8.46
N LEU A 3 17.23 -30.70 8.42
CA LEU A 3 15.84 -30.45 8.03
C LEU A 3 15.21 -29.27 8.79
N ASP A 4 15.57 -29.09 10.06
CA ASP A 4 15.11 -27.97 10.88
C ASP A 4 15.65 -26.61 10.43
N LEU A 5 16.91 -26.55 9.98
CA LEU A 5 17.52 -25.30 9.52
C LEU A 5 16.91 -24.85 8.19
N ASP A 6 16.65 -25.80 7.29
CA ASP A 6 16.03 -25.54 5.99
C ASP A 6 14.56 -25.09 6.16
N ALA A 7 13.81 -25.74 7.06
CA ALA A 7 12.44 -25.35 7.38
C ALA A 7 12.37 -23.94 7.99
N ASN A 8 13.25 -23.61 8.95
CA ASN A 8 13.31 -22.29 9.55
C ASN A 8 13.64 -21.19 8.54
N LEU A 9 14.54 -21.46 7.58
CA LEU A 9 14.87 -20.52 6.52
C LEU A 9 13.68 -20.25 5.59
N ILE A 10 12.94 -21.31 5.20
CA ILE A 10 11.73 -21.17 4.39
C ILE A 10 10.68 -20.34 5.13
N ILE A 11 10.45 -20.63 6.41
CA ILE A 11 9.51 -19.90 7.26
C ILE A 11 9.90 -18.41 7.32
N LEU A 12 11.18 -18.10 7.54
CA LEU A 12 11.68 -16.73 7.57
C LEU A 12 11.39 -16.00 6.26
N ILE A 13 11.68 -16.62 5.11
CA ILE A 13 11.44 -16.03 3.80
C ILE A 13 9.94 -15.76 3.59
N ILE A 14 9.08 -16.68 3.99
CA ILE A 14 7.62 -16.52 3.88
C ILE A 14 7.16 -15.31 4.71
N TYR A 15 7.54 -15.24 5.99
CA TYR A 15 7.15 -14.13 6.84
C TYR A 15 7.75 -12.80 6.40
N ALA A 16 9.01 -12.78 5.95
CA ALA A 16 9.64 -11.59 5.40
C ALA A 16 8.93 -11.12 4.12
N SER A 17 8.53 -12.05 3.24
CA SER A 17 7.78 -11.74 2.01
C SER A 17 6.38 -11.21 2.33
N LEU A 18 5.67 -11.83 3.27
CA LEU A 18 4.36 -11.37 3.73
C LEU A 18 4.46 -9.98 4.38
N ALA A 19 5.47 -9.76 5.22
CA ALA A 19 5.72 -8.46 5.84
C ALA A 19 6.06 -7.38 4.79
N GLY A 20 6.92 -7.69 3.82
CA GLY A 20 7.24 -6.79 2.71
C GLY A 20 6.03 -6.47 1.84
N ALA A 21 5.21 -7.48 1.54
CA ALA A 21 3.97 -7.29 0.80
C ALA A 21 2.98 -6.41 1.58
N TYR A 22 2.83 -6.63 2.88
CA TYR A 22 1.91 -5.89 3.74
C TYR A 22 2.37 -4.46 4.04
N LEU A 23 3.67 -4.21 4.23
CA LEU A 23 4.21 -2.89 4.62
C LEU A 23 4.60 -2.00 3.44
N LEU A 24 4.89 -2.56 2.26
CA LEU A 24 5.38 -1.78 1.12
C LEU A 24 4.47 -1.95 -0.11
N VAL A 25 4.26 -3.18 -0.56
CA VAL A 25 3.57 -3.44 -1.85
C VAL A 25 2.09 -3.05 -1.78
N MET A 26 1.36 -3.59 -0.81
CA MET A 26 -0.07 -3.31 -0.65
C MET A 26 -0.36 -1.83 -0.38
N PRO A 27 0.33 -1.13 0.54
CA PRO A 27 0.18 0.30 0.74
C PRO A 27 0.42 1.13 -0.53
N ALA A 28 1.44 0.80 -1.33
CA ALA A 28 1.69 1.49 -2.59
C ALA A 28 0.52 1.33 -3.59
N ILE A 29 -0.04 0.12 -3.69
CA ILE A 29 -1.24 -0.16 -4.51
C ILE A 29 -2.43 0.65 -3.98
N VAL A 30 -2.66 0.67 -2.66
CA VAL A 30 -3.76 1.44 -2.05
C VAL A 30 -3.58 2.93 -2.32
N TYR A 31 -2.38 3.49 -2.19
CA TYR A 31 -2.12 4.89 -2.55
C TYR A 31 -2.47 5.21 -4.00
N ALA A 32 -2.10 4.34 -4.95
CA ALA A 32 -2.45 4.51 -6.36
C ALA A 32 -3.97 4.45 -6.58
N TYR A 33 -4.65 3.50 -5.94
CA TYR A 33 -6.10 3.36 -5.99
C TYR A 33 -6.84 4.57 -5.40
N LEU A 34 -6.40 5.05 -4.23
CA LEU A 34 -6.92 6.25 -3.59
C LEU A 34 -6.74 7.47 -4.52
N ASN A 35 -5.52 7.71 -5.00
CA ASN A 35 -5.21 8.88 -5.83
C ASN A 35 -6.01 8.91 -7.16
N THR A 36 -6.28 7.74 -7.75
CA THR A 36 -7.00 7.66 -9.03
C THR A 36 -8.51 7.87 -8.89
N ARG A 37 -9.13 7.38 -7.80
CA ARG A 37 -10.60 7.34 -7.70
C ARG A 37 -11.22 8.18 -6.58
N TRP A 38 -10.41 8.87 -5.78
CA TRP A 38 -10.87 9.64 -4.61
C TRP A 38 -12.11 10.52 -4.88
N TYR A 39 -12.06 11.30 -5.96
CA TYR A 39 -13.09 12.28 -6.31
C TYR A 39 -14.33 11.70 -7.01
N VAL A 40 -14.26 10.46 -7.49
CA VAL A 40 -15.31 9.81 -8.29
C VAL A 40 -15.91 8.55 -7.63
N ALA A 41 -15.37 8.13 -6.49
CA ALA A 41 -15.80 6.91 -5.79
C ALA A 41 -17.26 7.00 -5.29
N SER A 42 -17.99 5.89 -5.42
CA SER A 42 -19.33 5.73 -4.84
C SER A 42 -19.28 5.59 -3.30
N SER A 43 -20.42 5.71 -2.61
CA SER A 43 -20.46 5.61 -1.14
C SER A 43 -19.93 4.27 -0.62
N ILE A 44 -20.29 3.15 -1.25
CA ILE A 44 -19.82 1.81 -0.86
C ILE A 44 -18.33 1.68 -1.16
N GLU A 45 -17.89 2.15 -2.33
CA GLU A 45 -16.48 2.14 -2.71
C GLU A 45 -15.63 2.93 -1.72
N ARG A 46 -16.11 4.10 -1.28
CA ARG A 46 -15.41 4.94 -0.30
C ARG A 46 -15.27 4.28 1.07
N VAL A 47 -16.27 3.52 1.52
CA VAL A 47 -16.16 2.70 2.74
C VAL A 47 -15.06 1.65 2.58
N PHE A 48 -15.01 0.97 1.44
CA PHE A 48 -13.96 -0.01 1.16
C PHE A 48 -12.57 0.62 1.09
N MET A 49 -12.45 1.82 0.49
CA MET A 49 -11.20 2.61 0.49
C MET A 49 -10.71 2.91 1.91
N TYR A 50 -11.61 3.32 2.81
CA TYR A 50 -11.24 3.54 4.22
C TYR A 50 -10.86 2.25 4.92
N PHE A 51 -11.58 1.17 4.69
CA PHE A 51 -11.20 -0.15 5.22
C PHE A 51 -9.78 -0.54 4.81
N LEU A 52 -9.42 -0.40 3.52
CA LEU A 52 -8.06 -0.67 3.05
C LEU A 52 -7.01 0.24 3.69
N MET A 53 -7.31 1.53 3.84
CA MET A 53 -6.42 2.47 4.51
C MET A 53 -6.13 2.06 5.96
N PHE A 54 -7.14 1.58 6.70
CA PHE A 54 -6.96 1.11 8.08
C PHE A 54 -6.28 -0.26 8.15
N LEU A 55 -6.63 -1.18 7.24
CA LEU A 55 -6.03 -2.51 7.17
C LEU A 55 -4.51 -2.43 6.93
N PHE A 56 -4.05 -1.49 6.11
CA PHE A 56 -2.64 -1.28 5.76
C PHE A 56 -2.02 -0.03 6.38
N PHE A 57 -2.67 0.55 7.39
CA PHE A 57 -2.26 1.80 8.04
C PHE A 57 -0.77 1.89 8.42
N PRO A 58 -0.15 0.87 9.06
CA PRO A 58 1.27 0.96 9.40
C PRO A 58 2.16 1.11 8.16
N GLY A 59 1.85 0.42 7.06
CA GLY A 59 2.59 0.56 5.81
C GLY A 59 2.33 1.89 5.10
N MET A 60 1.12 2.43 5.21
CA MET A 60 0.80 3.78 4.70
C MET A 60 1.69 4.83 5.40
N LEU A 61 1.86 4.74 6.73
CA LEU A 61 2.74 5.64 7.47
C LEU A 61 4.20 5.56 6.99
N VAL A 62 4.71 4.35 6.73
CA VAL A 62 6.09 4.15 6.23
C VAL A 62 6.30 4.84 4.88
N LEU A 63 5.34 4.76 3.97
CA LEU A 63 5.48 5.37 2.62
C LEU A 63 5.10 6.85 2.57
N SER A 64 4.37 7.36 3.57
CA SER A 64 3.83 8.72 3.59
C SER A 64 4.84 9.85 3.36
N PRO A 65 6.10 9.84 3.85
CA PRO A 65 7.03 10.93 3.60
C PRO A 65 7.59 10.94 2.16
N PHE A 66 7.46 9.84 1.41
CA PHE A 66 8.06 9.69 0.09
C PHE A 66 7.11 10.03 -1.06
N LEU A 67 5.80 9.98 -0.81
CA LEU A 67 4.78 10.13 -1.84
C LEU A 67 4.20 11.55 -1.83
N ASN A 68 4.13 12.19 -2.99
CA ASN A 68 3.56 13.53 -3.14
C ASN A 68 2.43 13.52 -4.19
N PHE A 69 1.19 13.59 -3.71
CA PHE A 69 -0.02 13.62 -4.56
C PHE A 69 -0.55 15.03 -4.82
N ARG A 70 0.33 16.05 -4.77
CA ARG A 70 -0.06 17.41 -5.11
C ARG A 70 -0.57 17.47 -6.56
N PRO A 71 -1.73 18.10 -6.81
CA PRO A 71 -2.20 18.34 -8.17
C PRO A 71 -1.13 19.06 -9.00
N ARG A 72 -0.95 18.61 -10.25
CA ARG A 72 -0.04 19.30 -11.17
C ARG A 72 -0.61 20.66 -11.54
N ARG A 73 0.27 21.62 -11.80
CA ARG A 73 -0.13 22.96 -12.25
C ARG A 73 -0.90 22.84 -13.56
N ARG A 74 -2.06 23.49 -13.62
CA ARG A 74 -2.84 23.62 -14.86
C ARG A 74 -2.10 24.56 -15.80
N GLN A 75 -1.96 24.18 -17.07
CA GLN A 75 -1.51 25.11 -18.10
C GLN A 75 -2.65 26.09 -18.40
N ILE A 76 -2.35 27.38 -18.38
CA ILE A 76 -3.30 28.44 -18.71
C ILE A 76 -2.97 28.84 -20.14
N GLU A 77 -3.79 28.42 -21.09
CA GLU A 77 -3.79 29.00 -22.44
C GLU A 77 -4.58 30.30 -22.35
N GLY A 78 -3.92 31.42 -22.65
CA GLY A 78 -4.51 32.76 -22.67
C GLY A 78 -5.16 33.09 -24.00
#